data_AF-A0A8S2XLV9-F1
#
_entry.id   AF-A0A8S2XLV9-F1
#
_cell.length_a   1.000
_cell.length_b   1.000
_cell.length_c   1.000
_cell.angle_alpha   90.00
_cell.angle_beta   90.00
_cell.angle_gamma   90.00
#
_symmetry.space_group_name_H-M   'P 1'
#
loop_
_entity.id
_entity.type
_entity.pdbx_description
1 polymer ?
#
loop_
_entity_poly.entity_id
_entity_poly.type
_entity_poly.pdbx_seq_one_letter_code
_entity_poly.pdbx_strand_id
1 'polypeptide(L)'
;MDPNTIIYFPCEGSSAFTMTVSEIQRWQNSFTVYADRDIPGMKKSFLQRALEGKSMNGREAFRMKFVVRISDCPVMMKFDAKILPRSLNDDWPNFIKLISMTGVDFAGRVHDVDDILAYITNWRNVFELDQVTGKIAVFDGRNFHPVKNHPPVLLNENLLLDHLKRMTRLRLRVCDREKVQIVVETGIGLGIFSGKHIRIDSQVRRLTAHALRCVITEEGATYTHIRAIVFALPIFSKTIGDIQIPDVYHDFVNEFHKSKYCGRIPVLIVDHDMHELAVAIACRGFRVSELNPADSHGVFGEYWQNYGPAVEEKLALTTLGLLVQHHLINRSVLDDSRYHII
;
A
#
# COMPACT_ATOMS: atom_id res chain seq x y z
N MET A 1 -19.21 20.97 -15.58
CA MET A 1 -20.38 20.46 -14.84
C MET A 1 -20.64 21.42 -13.69
N ASP A 2 -21.90 21.71 -13.36
CA ASP A 2 -22.25 22.59 -12.24
C ASP A 2 -21.70 21.99 -10.92
N PRO A 3 -20.94 22.73 -10.09
CA PRO A 3 -20.42 22.27 -8.81
C PRO A 3 -21.46 21.67 -7.85
N ASN A 4 -22.73 22.07 -7.99
CA ASN A 4 -23.84 21.60 -7.16
C ASN A 4 -24.55 20.37 -7.74
N THR A 5 -24.13 19.88 -8.91
CA THR A 5 -24.67 18.65 -9.49
C THR A 5 -24.44 17.49 -8.53
N ILE A 6 -25.51 16.78 -8.19
CA ILE A 6 -25.48 15.58 -7.33
C ILE A 6 -25.23 14.36 -8.21
N ILE A 7 -24.24 13.57 -7.82
CA ILE A 7 -23.89 12.28 -8.42
C ILE A 7 -24.29 11.17 -7.45
N TYR A 8 -24.89 10.12 -7.99
CA TYR A 8 -25.36 8.94 -7.27
C TYR A 8 -24.54 7.73 -7.69
N PHE A 9 -24.14 6.90 -6.71
CA PHE A 9 -23.50 5.62 -6.94
C PHE A 9 -24.19 4.49 -6.16
N PRO A 10 -24.67 3.42 -6.83
CA PRO A 10 -24.88 3.32 -8.27
C PRO A 10 -25.90 4.37 -8.75
N CYS A 11 -25.92 4.67 -10.05
CA CYS A 11 -26.80 5.69 -10.62
C CYS A 11 -28.30 5.44 -10.37
N GLU A 12 -28.70 4.21 -10.02
CA GLU A 12 -30.07 3.82 -9.71
C GLU A 12 -30.07 2.78 -8.56
N GLY A 13 -30.51 3.15 -7.35
CA GLY A 13 -30.60 2.24 -6.21
C GLY A 13 -31.12 2.89 -4.92
N SER A 14 -31.86 2.13 -4.09
CA SER A 14 -32.46 2.61 -2.83
C SER A 14 -31.45 2.92 -1.72
N SER A 15 -30.18 2.55 -1.90
CA SER A 15 -29.08 2.73 -0.95
C SER A 15 -27.86 3.36 -1.65
N ALA A 16 -28.05 4.53 -2.25
CA ALA A 16 -27.01 5.20 -3.02
C ALA A 16 -25.98 5.91 -2.11
N PHE A 17 -24.73 5.87 -2.53
CA PHE A 17 -23.69 6.81 -2.09
C PHE A 17 -23.86 8.09 -2.91
N THR A 18 -24.12 9.22 -2.25
CA THR A 18 -24.32 10.52 -2.92
C THR A 18 -23.09 11.40 -2.78
N MET A 19 -22.81 12.24 -3.77
CA MET A 19 -21.73 13.25 -3.72
C MET A 19 -22.02 14.43 -4.65
N THR A 20 -21.45 15.60 -4.39
CA THR A 20 -21.49 16.71 -5.35
C THR A 20 -20.23 16.76 -6.21
N VAL A 21 -20.32 17.44 -7.36
CA VAL A 21 -19.14 17.74 -8.18
C VAL A 21 -18.09 18.55 -7.39
N SER A 22 -18.52 19.47 -6.53
CA SER A 22 -17.61 20.24 -5.68
C SER A 22 -16.88 19.37 -4.65
N GLU A 23 -17.52 18.33 -4.12
CA GLU A 23 -16.85 17.35 -3.25
C GLU A 23 -15.77 16.58 -4.00
N ILE A 24 -16.08 16.08 -5.21
CA ILE A 24 -15.12 15.37 -6.06
C ILE A 24 -13.90 16.25 -6.36
N GLN A 25 -14.12 17.50 -6.76
CA GLN A 25 -13.05 18.45 -7.03
C GLN A 25 -12.17 18.70 -5.80
N ARG A 26 -12.78 18.82 -4.62
CA ARG A 26 -12.05 18.96 -3.36
C ARG A 26 -11.19 17.73 -3.06
N TRP A 27 -11.74 16.52 -3.22
CA TRP A 27 -10.99 15.28 -3.02
C TRP A 27 -9.84 15.15 -4.03
N GLN A 28 -10.05 15.50 -5.30
CA GLN A 28 -9.00 15.58 -6.31
C GLN A 28 -7.89 16.58 -5.94
N ASN A 29 -8.27 17.75 -5.44
CA ASN A 29 -7.34 18.79 -5.02
C ASN A 29 -6.62 18.50 -3.69
N SER A 30 -7.00 17.43 -2.99
CA SER A 30 -6.31 16.98 -1.78
C SER A 30 -5.07 16.12 -2.09
N PHE A 31 -4.89 15.69 -3.34
CA PHE A 31 -3.77 14.84 -3.75
C PHE A 31 -2.42 15.50 -3.46
N THR A 32 -1.54 14.73 -2.83
CA THR A 32 -0.19 15.16 -2.44
C THR A 32 0.78 13.99 -2.53
N VAL A 33 2.04 14.27 -2.89
CA VAL A 33 3.12 13.28 -2.99
C VAL A 33 4.26 13.65 -2.07
N TYR A 34 4.69 12.69 -1.27
CA TYR A 34 5.83 12.80 -0.38
C TYR A 34 6.88 11.79 -0.79
N ALA A 35 8.13 12.20 -0.90
CA ALA A 35 9.22 11.33 -1.30
C ALA A 35 10.44 11.53 -0.42
N ASP A 36 11.17 10.45 -0.17
CA ASP A 36 12.34 10.49 0.69
C ASP A 36 13.55 11.16 -0.02
N ARG A 37 14.06 12.23 0.58
CA ARG A 37 15.17 13.01 0.01
C ARG A 37 16.48 12.27 -0.11
N ASP A 38 16.76 11.29 0.76
CA ASP A 38 18.07 10.62 0.75
C ASP A 38 18.09 9.41 -0.19
N ILE A 39 17.08 9.25 -1.06
CA ILE A 39 17.06 8.22 -2.10
C ILE A 39 17.72 8.77 -3.37
N PRO A 40 18.84 8.16 -3.84
CA PRO A 40 19.54 8.66 -5.01
C PRO A 40 18.66 8.72 -6.26
N GLY A 41 18.56 9.90 -6.85
CA GLY A 41 17.74 10.15 -8.03
C GLY A 41 16.30 10.57 -7.73
N MET A 42 15.91 10.73 -6.45
CA MET A 42 14.61 11.27 -6.09
C MET A 42 14.51 12.76 -6.45
N LYS A 43 13.80 13.06 -7.54
CA LYS A 43 13.59 14.41 -8.08
C LYS A 43 12.14 14.58 -8.50
N LYS A 44 11.63 15.81 -8.51
CA LYS A 44 10.27 16.10 -9.00
C LYS A 44 10.02 15.58 -10.42
N SER A 45 11.01 15.70 -11.31
CA SER A 45 10.93 15.18 -12.68
C SER A 45 10.85 13.65 -12.74
N PHE A 46 11.44 12.94 -11.77
CA PHE A 46 11.25 11.49 -11.65
C PHE A 46 9.84 11.18 -11.18
N LEU A 47 9.37 11.85 -10.12
CA LEU A 47 8.02 11.66 -9.58
C LEU A 47 6.95 11.91 -10.65
N GLN A 48 7.05 13.00 -11.40
CA GLN A 48 6.11 13.30 -12.49
C GLN A 48 6.06 12.17 -13.52
N ARG A 49 7.21 11.74 -14.05
CA ARG A 49 7.26 10.65 -15.04
C ARG A 49 6.69 9.35 -14.47
N ALA A 50 7.01 9.01 -13.22
CA ALA A 50 6.49 7.81 -12.58
C ALA A 50 4.96 7.87 -12.44
N LEU A 51 4.41 8.98 -11.98
CA LEU A 51 2.97 9.17 -11.82
C LEU A 51 2.20 9.19 -13.16
N GLU A 52 2.89 9.53 -14.27
CA GLU A 52 2.40 9.40 -15.65
C GLU A 52 2.46 7.97 -16.19
N GLY A 53 2.94 6.99 -15.41
CA GLY A 53 3.13 5.61 -15.88
C GLY A 53 4.32 5.45 -16.83
N LYS A 54 5.29 6.38 -16.78
CA LYS A 54 6.50 6.40 -17.63
C LYS A 54 7.76 6.02 -16.87
N SER A 55 7.63 5.44 -15.67
CA SER A 55 8.77 4.90 -14.94
C SER A 55 9.28 3.62 -15.62
N MET A 56 10.60 3.45 -15.65
CA MET A 56 11.23 2.24 -16.17
C MET A 56 11.26 1.12 -15.11
N ASN A 57 11.34 -0.13 -15.57
CA ASN A 57 11.55 -1.29 -14.71
C ASN A 57 12.90 -1.23 -13.97
N GLY A 58 13.04 -2.00 -12.89
CA GLY A 58 14.26 -2.02 -12.08
C GLY A 58 14.39 -0.74 -11.24
N ARG A 59 15.47 0.03 -11.42
CA ARG A 59 15.84 1.10 -10.48
C ARG A 59 14.79 2.19 -10.31
N GLU A 60 14.04 2.53 -11.35
CA GLU A 60 12.99 3.53 -11.24
C GLU A 60 11.77 2.99 -10.48
N ALA A 61 11.30 1.79 -10.80
CA ALA A 61 10.26 1.08 -10.03
C ALA A 61 10.67 0.84 -8.56
N PHE A 62 11.93 0.49 -8.31
CA PHE A 62 12.46 0.31 -6.95
C PHE A 62 12.41 1.59 -6.11
N ARG A 63 12.69 2.76 -6.73
CA ARG A 63 12.64 4.06 -6.03
C ARG A 63 11.23 4.41 -5.56
N MET A 64 10.18 3.97 -6.25
CA MET A 64 8.79 4.28 -5.89
C MET A 64 8.38 3.73 -4.52
N LYS A 65 9.12 2.77 -3.97
CA LYS A 65 8.93 2.29 -2.60
C LYS A 65 9.15 3.36 -1.55
N PHE A 66 9.91 4.39 -1.87
CA PHE A 66 10.19 5.51 -0.97
C PHE A 66 9.39 6.76 -1.34
N VAL A 67 8.20 6.54 -1.93
CA VAL A 67 7.24 7.56 -2.32
C VAL A 67 5.88 7.19 -1.74
N VAL A 68 5.27 8.15 -1.07
CA VAL A 68 3.93 8.07 -0.48
C VAL A 68 3.02 9.05 -1.22
N ARG A 69 1.94 8.54 -1.80
CA ARG A 69 0.87 9.36 -2.38
C ARG A 69 -0.28 9.38 -1.39
N ILE A 70 -0.90 10.53 -1.18
CA ILE A 70 -2.03 10.66 -0.27
C ILE A 70 -3.11 11.55 -0.87
N SER A 71 -4.37 11.18 -0.64
CA SER A 71 -5.55 12.00 -0.95
C SER A 71 -6.67 11.70 0.05
N ASP A 72 -7.58 12.65 0.27
CA ASP A 72 -8.91 12.32 0.78
C ASP A 72 -9.56 11.35 -0.21
N CYS A 73 -10.11 10.25 0.29
CA CYS A 73 -10.65 9.20 -0.56
C CYS A 73 -11.83 8.50 0.12
N PRO A 74 -13.05 8.85 -0.28
CA PRO A 74 -14.24 8.15 0.16
C PRO A 74 -14.24 6.67 -0.25
N VAL A 75 -14.79 5.84 0.63
CA VAL A 75 -15.12 4.43 0.36
C VAL A 75 -16.57 4.36 -0.11
N MET A 76 -16.82 3.82 -1.30
CA MET A 76 -18.18 3.71 -1.84
C MET A 76 -18.85 2.38 -1.48
N MET A 77 -18.05 1.32 -1.31
CA MET A 77 -18.52 -0.03 -1.03
C MET A 77 -17.49 -0.80 -0.22
N LYS A 78 -17.96 -1.87 0.42
CA LYS A 78 -17.11 -2.86 1.12
C LYS A 78 -16.43 -3.80 0.11
N PHE A 79 -15.45 -4.59 0.55
CA PHE A 79 -14.77 -5.56 -0.32
C PHE A 79 -15.70 -6.66 -0.87
N ASP A 80 -16.88 -6.88 -0.25
CA ASP A 80 -17.92 -7.80 -0.73
C ASP A 80 -18.91 -7.13 -1.72
N ALA A 81 -18.55 -5.94 -2.23
CA ALA A 81 -19.32 -5.12 -3.15
C ALA A 81 -20.65 -4.57 -2.61
N LYS A 82 -20.91 -4.70 -1.30
CA LYS A 82 -22.06 -4.00 -0.68
C LYS A 82 -21.79 -2.50 -0.62
N ILE A 83 -22.67 -1.74 -1.25
CA ILE A 83 -22.62 -0.27 -1.25
C ILE A 83 -22.78 0.25 0.17
N LEU A 84 -21.97 1.25 0.52
CA LEU A 84 -22.10 2.00 1.76
C LEU A 84 -23.01 3.19 1.50
N PRO A 85 -24.21 3.24 2.10
CA PRO A 85 -25.10 4.38 1.92
C PRO A 85 -24.47 5.64 2.51
N ARG A 86 -24.58 6.75 1.79
CA ARG A 86 -24.07 8.06 2.21
C ARG A 86 -24.99 9.17 1.73
N SER A 87 -25.40 10.03 2.63
CA SER A 87 -26.14 11.27 2.38
C SER A 87 -25.21 12.48 2.33
N LEU A 88 -25.60 13.55 1.62
CA LEU A 88 -24.79 14.77 1.50
C LEU A 88 -24.47 15.45 2.84
N ASN A 89 -25.23 15.17 3.90
CA ASN A 89 -25.00 15.70 5.24
C ASN A 89 -23.95 14.90 6.02
N ASP A 90 -23.50 13.76 5.50
CA ASP A 90 -22.48 12.94 6.14
C ASP A 90 -21.08 13.48 5.82
N ASP A 91 -20.32 13.78 6.88
CA ASP A 91 -18.96 14.31 6.78
C ASP A 91 -17.87 13.25 6.78
N TRP A 92 -18.19 12.01 7.18
CA TRP A 92 -17.22 10.92 7.30
C TRP A 92 -16.36 10.70 6.04
N PRO A 93 -16.83 10.90 4.79
CA PRO A 93 -15.98 10.72 3.61
C PRO A 93 -14.75 11.63 3.59
N ASN A 94 -14.82 12.76 4.31
CA ASN A 94 -13.75 13.77 4.39
C ASN A 94 -12.69 13.45 5.45
N PHE A 95 -12.94 12.42 6.26
CA PHE A 95 -12.02 11.98 7.29
C PHE A 95 -11.19 10.76 6.86
N ILE A 96 -11.45 10.18 5.69
CA ILE A 96 -10.70 9.02 5.16
C ILE A 96 -9.63 9.50 4.19
N LYS A 97 -8.38 9.12 4.48
CA LYS A 97 -7.22 9.29 3.61
C LYS A 97 -6.85 7.98 2.95
N LEU A 98 -6.62 7.97 1.65
CA LEU A 98 -5.98 6.85 0.97
C LEU A 98 -4.49 7.11 0.85
N ILE A 99 -3.69 6.26 1.47
CA ILE A 99 -2.23 6.26 1.40
C ILE A 99 -1.83 5.22 0.37
N SER A 100 -1.20 5.61 -0.73
CA SER A 100 -0.67 4.67 -1.72
C SER A 100 0.84 4.66 -1.70
N MET A 101 1.40 3.51 -1.34
CA MET A 101 2.84 3.30 -1.25
C MET A 101 3.21 1.95 -1.87
N THR A 102 4.23 1.94 -2.71
CA THR A 102 4.71 0.71 -3.34
C THR A 102 5.37 -0.19 -2.29
N GLY A 103 5.01 -1.47 -2.28
CA GLY A 103 5.66 -2.45 -1.40
C GLY A 103 6.97 -3.01 -1.97
N VAL A 104 7.80 -3.71 -1.18
CA VAL A 104 8.82 -4.63 -1.73
C VAL A 104 8.08 -5.81 -2.37
N ASP A 105 8.41 -6.15 -3.62
CA ASP A 105 7.72 -7.22 -4.33
C ASP A 105 8.71 -8.33 -4.67
N PHE A 106 8.33 -9.56 -4.38
CA PHE A 106 9.07 -10.77 -4.70
C PHE A 106 8.32 -11.63 -5.72
N ALA A 107 7.24 -11.13 -6.36
CA ALA A 107 6.37 -11.82 -7.33
C ALA A 107 7.12 -12.45 -8.49
N GLY A 108 8.35 -12.02 -8.71
CA GLY A 108 9.15 -12.43 -9.84
C GLY A 108 8.63 -11.79 -11.12
N ARG A 109 8.28 -10.51 -11.09
CA ARG A 109 7.99 -9.76 -12.32
C ARG A 109 9.16 -8.86 -12.68
N VAL A 110 9.25 -8.48 -13.95
CA VAL A 110 10.30 -7.61 -14.48
C VAL A 110 10.37 -6.26 -13.75
N HIS A 111 9.27 -5.78 -13.16
CA HIS A 111 9.23 -4.55 -12.37
C HIS A 111 9.93 -4.71 -11.01
N ASP A 112 10.01 -5.95 -10.52
CA ASP A 112 10.50 -6.32 -9.19
C ASP A 112 11.95 -6.81 -9.24
N VAL A 113 12.61 -6.74 -10.40
CA VAL A 113 13.96 -7.27 -10.60
C VAL A 113 14.96 -6.73 -9.57
N ASP A 114 14.88 -5.44 -9.25
CA ASP A 114 15.80 -4.82 -8.30
C ASP A 114 15.49 -5.20 -6.85
N ASP A 115 14.27 -5.65 -6.54
CA ASP A 115 13.97 -6.25 -5.23
C ASP A 115 14.67 -7.60 -5.08
N ILE A 116 14.58 -8.43 -6.12
CA ILE A 116 15.28 -9.72 -6.17
C ILE A 116 16.80 -9.50 -6.04
N LEU A 117 17.36 -8.61 -6.87
CA LEU A 117 18.79 -8.37 -6.92
C LEU A 117 19.34 -7.71 -5.65
N ALA A 118 18.55 -6.85 -4.98
CA ALA A 118 18.98 -6.18 -3.76
C ALA A 118 18.88 -7.09 -2.54
N TYR A 119 17.77 -7.82 -2.39
CA TYR A 119 17.46 -8.51 -1.14
C TYR A 119 17.80 -9.99 -1.15
N ILE A 120 17.95 -10.65 -2.30
CA ILE A 120 18.30 -12.09 -2.34
C ILE A 120 19.77 -12.25 -2.71
N THR A 121 20.62 -12.60 -1.75
CA THR A 121 22.07 -12.66 -1.95
C THR A 121 22.49 -13.80 -2.89
N ASN A 122 21.73 -14.91 -2.92
CA ASN A 122 21.97 -16.06 -3.77
C ASN A 122 21.02 -16.15 -4.97
N TRP A 123 20.50 -15.01 -5.46
CA TRP A 123 19.44 -14.97 -6.49
C TRP A 123 19.78 -15.78 -7.76
N ARG A 124 21.07 -15.83 -8.15
CA ARG A 124 21.56 -16.60 -9.32
C ARG A 124 21.26 -18.10 -9.23
N ASN A 125 21.18 -18.64 -8.01
CA ASN A 125 20.87 -20.04 -7.76
C ASN A 125 19.37 -20.27 -7.56
N VAL A 126 18.61 -19.18 -7.36
CA VAL A 126 17.18 -19.22 -7.08
C VAL A 126 16.37 -19.10 -8.37
N PHE A 127 16.82 -18.31 -9.35
CA PHE A 127 16.07 -18.01 -10.59
C PHE A 127 16.75 -18.54 -11.85
N GLU A 128 15.95 -18.90 -12.85
CA GLU A 128 16.43 -19.26 -14.18
C GLU A 128 17.17 -18.09 -14.83
N LEU A 129 18.28 -18.40 -15.50
CA LEU A 129 19.16 -17.41 -16.12
C LEU A 129 19.14 -17.51 -17.63
N ASP A 130 19.14 -16.35 -18.29
CA ASP A 130 19.39 -16.24 -19.72
C ASP A 130 20.86 -16.63 -20.00
N GLN A 131 21.05 -17.63 -20.87
CA GLN A 131 22.36 -18.24 -21.11
C GLN A 131 23.34 -17.30 -21.82
N VAL A 132 22.85 -16.26 -22.50
CA VAL A 132 23.68 -15.32 -23.26
C VAL A 132 24.15 -14.17 -22.37
N THR A 133 23.23 -13.60 -21.57
CA THR A 133 23.46 -12.40 -20.78
C THR A 133 23.83 -12.70 -19.32
N GLY A 134 23.57 -13.92 -18.84
CA GLY A 134 23.77 -14.33 -17.46
C GLY A 134 22.90 -13.57 -16.45
N LYS A 135 21.83 -12.90 -16.93
CA LYS A 135 20.82 -12.20 -16.14
C LYS A 135 19.63 -13.12 -15.87
N ILE A 136 18.74 -12.73 -14.96
CA ILE A 136 17.47 -13.43 -14.73
C ILE A 136 16.71 -13.50 -16.05
N ALA A 137 16.27 -14.70 -16.43
CA ALA A 137 15.47 -14.92 -17.63
C ALA A 137 14.06 -14.33 -17.44
N VAL A 138 13.56 -13.66 -18.47
CA VAL A 138 12.22 -13.07 -18.48
C VAL A 138 11.33 -13.86 -19.42
N PHE A 139 10.37 -14.58 -18.87
CA PHE A 139 9.38 -15.39 -19.58
C PHE A 139 8.14 -14.55 -19.87
N ASP A 140 7.54 -14.76 -21.04
CA ASP A 140 6.33 -14.07 -21.50
C ASP A 140 6.43 -12.53 -21.44
N GLY A 141 7.67 -12.01 -21.51
CA GLY A 141 7.97 -10.58 -21.39
C GLY A 141 7.78 -9.97 -20.00
N ARG A 142 7.40 -10.77 -18.99
CA ARG A 142 7.00 -10.25 -17.66
C ARG A 142 7.55 -11.03 -16.47
N ASN A 143 7.58 -12.35 -16.50
CA ASN A 143 7.76 -13.18 -15.30
C ASN A 143 9.17 -13.78 -15.20
N PHE A 144 9.63 -14.05 -13.98
CA PHE A 144 10.80 -14.84 -13.65
C PHE A 144 10.36 -16.19 -13.12
N HIS A 145 11.11 -17.24 -13.43
CA HIS A 145 10.85 -18.57 -12.89
C HIS A 145 11.95 -18.98 -11.91
N PRO A 146 11.58 -19.50 -10.73
CA PRO A 146 12.56 -20.10 -9.84
C PRO A 146 13.08 -21.42 -10.43
N VAL A 147 14.37 -21.70 -10.25
CA VAL A 147 14.96 -22.99 -10.63
C VAL A 147 14.28 -24.10 -9.85
N LYS A 148 13.95 -25.21 -10.52
CA LYS A 148 13.41 -26.40 -9.87
C LYS A 148 14.39 -26.89 -8.80
N ASN A 149 13.89 -27.10 -7.58
CA ASN A 149 14.71 -27.49 -6.41
C ASN A 149 15.84 -26.51 -6.09
N HIS A 150 15.61 -25.21 -6.29
CA HIS A 150 16.56 -24.18 -5.87
C HIS A 150 16.97 -24.34 -4.39
N PRO A 151 18.20 -23.95 -4.01
CA PRO A 151 18.61 -23.94 -2.61
C PRO A 151 17.75 -22.96 -1.79
N PRO A 152 17.76 -23.05 -0.44
CA PRO A 152 17.13 -22.06 0.41
C PRO A 152 17.54 -20.64 0.03
N VAL A 153 16.56 -19.72 -0.04
CA VAL A 153 16.81 -18.31 -0.34
C VAL A 153 17.55 -17.67 0.82
N LEU A 154 18.62 -16.93 0.49
CA LEU A 154 19.41 -16.19 1.46
C LEU A 154 19.04 -14.71 1.39
N LEU A 155 18.04 -14.33 2.19
CA LEU A 155 17.55 -12.97 2.30
C LEU A 155 18.56 -12.08 3.04
N ASN A 156 18.87 -10.91 2.49
CA ASN A 156 19.60 -9.84 3.15
C ASN A 156 18.67 -9.11 4.13
N GLU A 157 18.44 -9.73 5.28
CA GLU A 157 17.49 -9.25 6.28
C GLU A 157 17.82 -7.84 6.77
N ASN A 158 19.11 -7.52 6.96
CA ASN A 158 19.55 -6.22 7.45
C ASN A 158 19.17 -5.10 6.47
N LEU A 159 19.51 -5.26 5.19
CA LEU A 159 19.18 -4.26 4.16
C LEU A 159 17.66 -4.11 4.00
N LEU A 160 16.95 -5.24 3.96
CA LEU A 160 15.50 -5.23 3.84
C LEU A 160 14.85 -4.53 5.05
N LEU A 161 15.27 -4.85 6.27
CA LEU A 161 14.76 -4.23 7.49
C LEU A 161 15.01 -2.72 7.48
N ASP A 162 16.20 -2.27 7.11
CA ASP A 162 16.54 -0.85 7.04
C ASP A 162 15.62 -0.10 6.06
N HIS A 163 15.39 -0.69 4.88
CA HIS A 163 14.46 -0.12 3.91
C HIS A 163 13.01 -0.14 4.40
N LEU A 164 12.53 -1.22 5.01
CA LEU A 164 11.18 -1.31 5.58
C LEU A 164 10.97 -0.28 6.70
N LYS A 165 11.97 -0.06 7.57
CA LYS A 165 11.93 0.99 8.60
C LYS A 165 11.86 2.36 7.95
N ARG A 166 12.65 2.62 6.91
CA ARG A 166 12.64 3.89 6.18
C ARG A 166 11.30 4.17 5.49
N MET A 167 10.76 3.19 4.80
CA MET A 167 9.43 3.23 4.19
C MET A 167 8.35 3.54 5.26
N THR A 168 8.40 2.83 6.39
CA THR A 168 7.45 3.00 7.48
C THR A 168 7.55 4.39 8.12
N ARG A 169 8.77 4.90 8.36
CA ARG A 169 8.98 6.28 8.86
C ARG A 169 8.38 7.31 7.93
N LEU A 170 8.66 7.20 6.62
CA LEU A 170 8.10 8.11 5.64
C LEU A 170 6.57 8.11 5.71
N ARG A 171 5.96 6.91 5.67
CA ARG A 171 4.50 6.75 5.72
C ARG A 171 3.89 7.35 6.99
N LEU A 172 4.42 7.03 8.17
CA LEU A 172 3.88 7.54 9.43
C LEU A 172 4.08 9.05 9.58
N ARG A 173 5.22 9.61 9.13
CA ARG A 173 5.43 11.07 9.11
C ARG A 173 4.43 11.78 8.20
N VAL A 174 4.13 11.18 7.03
CA VAL A 174 3.10 11.70 6.13
C VAL A 174 1.73 11.65 6.77
N CYS A 175 1.35 10.52 7.38
CA CYS A 175 0.10 10.39 8.13
C CYS A 175 -0.01 11.46 9.23
N ASP A 176 1.04 11.66 10.03
CA ASP A 176 1.04 12.66 11.10
C ASP A 176 0.94 14.09 10.57
N ARG A 177 1.68 14.42 9.50
CA ARG A 177 1.61 15.73 8.82
C ARG A 177 0.23 16.01 8.27
N GLU A 178 -0.41 14.97 7.75
CA GLU A 178 -1.79 14.98 7.24
C GLU A 178 -2.81 14.79 8.36
N LYS A 179 -2.41 14.94 9.63
CA LYS A 179 -3.26 14.91 10.84
C LYS A 179 -4.11 13.64 10.96
N VAL A 180 -3.64 12.52 10.40
CA VAL A 180 -4.27 11.21 10.56
C VAL A 180 -4.13 10.81 12.03
N GLN A 181 -5.25 10.39 12.62
CA GLN A 181 -5.33 9.99 14.02
C GLN A 181 -5.30 8.48 14.16
N ILE A 182 -5.91 7.74 13.24
CA ILE A 182 -5.90 6.27 13.23
C ILE A 182 -5.31 5.81 11.90
N VAL A 183 -4.20 5.09 11.96
CA VAL A 183 -3.56 4.53 10.76
C VAL A 183 -4.05 3.10 10.57
N VAL A 184 -4.75 2.82 9.48
CA VAL A 184 -5.15 1.45 9.12
C VAL A 184 -4.20 0.90 8.06
N GLU A 185 -3.53 -0.19 8.41
CA GLU A 185 -2.51 -0.86 7.61
C GLU A 185 -3.00 -2.24 7.18
N THR A 186 -2.64 -2.68 5.97
CA THR A 186 -2.87 -4.07 5.53
C THR A 186 -1.58 -4.88 5.68
N GLY A 187 -1.63 -6.04 6.34
CA GLY A 187 -0.42 -6.84 6.59
C GLY A 187 0.27 -7.39 5.34
N ILE A 188 -0.46 -7.45 4.22
CA ILE A 188 0.04 -7.87 2.90
C ILE A 188 0.51 -6.67 2.08
N GLY A 189 0.28 -5.45 2.57
CA GLY A 189 0.51 -4.23 1.81
C GLY A 189 1.61 -3.29 2.31
N LEU A 190 2.17 -3.58 3.47
CA LEU A 190 3.20 -2.77 4.13
C LEU A 190 4.58 -2.82 3.47
N GLY A 191 4.70 -3.41 2.28
CA GLY A 191 6.02 -3.74 1.75
C GLY A 191 6.17 -5.13 1.17
N ILE A 192 5.15 -5.96 0.98
CA ILE A 192 5.40 -7.37 0.62
C ILE A 192 4.34 -7.96 -0.30
N PHE A 193 4.67 -8.02 -1.58
CA PHE A 193 3.99 -8.93 -2.48
C PHE A 193 4.85 -10.20 -2.63
N SER A 194 4.22 -11.36 -2.44
CA SER A 194 4.66 -12.64 -3.03
C SER A 194 6.11 -13.10 -2.82
N GLY A 195 6.46 -13.62 -1.65
CA GLY A 195 7.67 -14.44 -1.45
C GLY A 195 7.42 -15.96 -1.40
N LYS A 196 6.17 -16.41 -1.61
CA LYS A 196 5.72 -17.77 -1.28
C LYS A 196 6.33 -18.84 -2.19
N HIS A 197 6.47 -18.56 -3.48
CA HIS A 197 7.01 -19.51 -4.46
C HIS A 197 8.50 -19.80 -4.23
N ILE A 198 9.22 -18.84 -3.62
CA ILE A 198 10.60 -18.99 -3.14
C ILE A 198 10.72 -19.16 -1.61
N ARG A 199 9.58 -19.33 -0.92
CA ARG A 199 9.47 -19.68 0.52
C ARG A 199 10.06 -18.67 1.52
N ILE A 200 9.97 -17.37 1.25
CA ILE A 200 10.43 -16.30 2.18
C ILE A 200 9.31 -15.49 2.81
N ASP A 201 8.04 -15.77 2.49
CA ASP A 201 6.92 -14.88 2.79
C ASP A 201 6.72 -14.61 4.29
N SER A 202 6.81 -15.62 5.17
CA SER A 202 6.73 -15.41 6.63
C SER A 202 7.93 -14.62 7.17
N GLN A 203 9.14 -14.83 6.63
CA GLN A 203 10.32 -14.07 7.04
C GLN A 203 10.16 -12.58 6.73
N VAL A 204 9.70 -12.25 5.52
CA VAL A 204 9.47 -10.86 5.12
C VAL A 204 8.33 -10.25 5.97
N ARG A 205 7.22 -10.96 6.20
CA ARG A 205 6.09 -10.48 7.04
C ARG A 205 6.53 -10.12 8.46
N ARG A 206 7.34 -10.98 9.08
CA ARG A 206 7.93 -10.71 10.40
C ARG A 206 8.82 -9.48 10.38
N LEU A 207 9.69 -9.32 9.37
CA LEU A 207 10.54 -8.12 9.23
C LEU A 207 9.71 -6.84 9.06
N THR A 208 8.57 -6.92 8.39
CA THR A 208 7.66 -5.77 8.23
C THR A 208 6.98 -5.38 9.53
N ALA A 209 6.43 -6.34 10.27
CA ALA A 209 5.90 -6.08 11.60
C ALA A 209 6.99 -5.52 12.54
N HIS A 210 8.20 -6.08 12.44
CA HIS A 210 9.37 -5.66 13.20
C HIS A 210 9.76 -4.22 12.88
N ALA A 211 9.80 -3.86 11.59
CA ALA A 211 10.10 -2.51 11.13
C ALA A 211 9.13 -1.49 11.73
N LEU A 212 7.82 -1.75 11.68
CA LEU A 212 6.83 -0.87 12.31
C LEU A 212 7.08 -0.75 13.81
N ARG A 213 7.23 -1.87 14.52
CA ARG A 213 7.46 -1.87 15.97
C ARG A 213 8.70 -1.04 16.32
N CYS A 214 9.80 -1.20 15.59
CA CYS A 214 11.01 -0.39 15.79
C CYS A 214 10.71 1.10 15.60
N VAL A 215 10.08 1.48 14.50
CA VAL A 215 9.81 2.90 14.19
C VAL A 215 8.89 3.54 15.23
N ILE A 216 7.80 2.90 15.63
CA ILE A 216 6.89 3.48 16.64
C ILE A 216 7.50 3.46 18.05
N THR A 217 8.46 2.57 18.32
CA THR A 217 9.21 2.58 19.58
C THR A 217 10.23 3.71 19.61
N GLU A 218 10.97 3.89 18.51
CA GLU A 218 12.03 4.88 18.37
C GLU A 218 11.47 6.32 18.23
N GLU A 219 10.41 6.49 17.44
CA GLU A 219 9.90 7.80 17.03
C GLU A 219 8.47 8.08 17.51
N GLY A 220 7.85 7.16 18.27
CA GLY A 220 6.45 7.27 18.72
C GLY A 220 6.10 8.57 19.44
N ALA A 221 7.07 9.17 20.15
CA ALA A 221 6.89 10.44 20.85
C ALA A 221 6.87 11.68 19.92
N THR A 222 7.36 11.53 18.68
CA THR A 222 7.42 12.62 17.69
C THR A 222 6.13 12.75 16.89
N TYR A 223 5.34 11.68 16.80
CA TYR A 223 4.03 11.71 16.16
C TYR A 223 3.01 12.36 17.10
N THR A 224 2.46 13.49 16.67
CA THR A 224 1.60 14.34 17.50
C THR A 224 0.10 14.08 17.31
N HIS A 225 -0.28 13.56 16.15
CA HIS A 225 -1.67 13.30 15.76
C HIS A 225 -2.03 11.83 15.83
N ILE A 226 -1.09 10.92 15.52
CA ILE A 226 -1.35 9.48 15.50
C ILE A 226 -1.62 8.95 16.91
N ARG A 227 -2.83 8.41 17.09
CA ARG A 227 -3.34 7.88 18.37
C ARG A 227 -3.33 6.36 18.42
N ALA A 228 -3.44 5.69 17.29
CA ALA A 228 -3.39 4.23 17.20
C ALA A 228 -3.03 3.79 15.78
N ILE A 229 -2.48 2.57 15.69
CA ILE A 229 -2.31 1.85 14.43
C ILE A 229 -3.16 0.58 14.49
N VAL A 230 -3.91 0.31 13.44
CA VAL A 230 -4.78 -0.85 13.31
C VAL A 230 -4.31 -1.67 12.10
N PHE A 231 -3.90 -2.90 12.33
CA PHE A 231 -3.67 -3.86 11.26
C PHE A 231 -4.98 -4.55 10.91
N ALA A 232 -5.54 -4.20 9.74
CA ALA A 232 -6.64 -4.92 9.12
C ALA A 232 -6.06 -6.14 8.38
N LEU A 233 -6.11 -7.29 9.03
CA LEU A 233 -5.59 -8.55 8.51
C LEU A 233 -6.78 -9.46 8.20
N PRO A 234 -7.34 -9.46 6.98
CA PRO A 234 -8.29 -10.51 6.61
C PRO A 234 -7.60 -11.86 6.84
N ILE A 235 -8.14 -12.69 7.73
CA ILE A 235 -7.56 -14.00 8.04
C ILE A 235 -7.62 -14.86 6.76
N PHE A 236 -6.49 -14.95 6.06
CA PHE A 236 -6.27 -16.03 5.10
C PHE A 236 -5.93 -17.28 5.91
N SER A 237 -6.96 -17.97 6.39
CA SER A 237 -6.80 -19.32 6.94
C SER A 237 -6.41 -20.24 5.78
N LYS A 238 -5.19 -20.77 5.81
CA LYS A 238 -4.80 -21.84 4.89
C LYS A 238 -5.29 -23.15 5.49
N THR A 239 -6.22 -23.81 4.82
CA THR A 239 -6.59 -25.19 5.19
C THR A 239 -5.52 -26.15 4.65
N ILE A 240 -4.85 -26.90 5.52
CA ILE A 240 -4.03 -28.06 5.15
C ILE A 240 -4.65 -29.29 5.83
N GLY A 241 -5.31 -30.15 5.05
CA GLY A 241 -6.16 -31.21 5.62
C GLY A 241 -7.37 -30.61 6.34
N ASP A 242 -7.56 -30.96 7.61
CA ASP A 242 -8.60 -30.37 8.49
C ASP A 242 -8.08 -29.20 9.35
N ILE A 243 -6.82 -28.79 9.17
CA ILE A 243 -6.16 -27.79 10.01
C ILE A 243 -6.21 -26.43 9.31
N GLN A 244 -6.89 -25.45 9.92
CA GLN A 244 -6.73 -24.04 9.56
C GLN A 244 -5.41 -23.51 10.13
N ILE A 245 -4.53 -23.02 9.26
CA ILE A 245 -3.29 -22.35 9.63
C ILE A 245 -3.49 -20.84 9.47
N PRO A 246 -3.50 -20.05 10.57
CA PRO A 246 -3.61 -18.59 10.52
C PRO A 246 -2.23 -17.95 10.27
N ASP A 247 -1.70 -18.01 9.05
CA ASP A 247 -0.29 -17.68 8.77
C ASP A 247 0.04 -16.19 9.02
N VAL A 248 -0.69 -15.27 8.37
CA VAL A 248 -0.39 -13.82 8.41
C VAL A 248 -0.65 -13.21 9.79
N TYR A 249 -1.75 -13.60 10.45
CA TYR A 249 -2.10 -13.07 11.77
C TYR A 249 -1.03 -13.42 12.82
N HIS A 250 -0.51 -14.65 12.79
CA HIS A 250 0.50 -15.08 13.74
C HIS A 250 1.82 -14.35 13.61
N ASP A 251 2.27 -14.01 12.39
CA ASP A 251 3.49 -13.24 12.18
C ASP A 251 3.45 -11.88 12.89
N PHE A 252 2.33 -11.15 12.76
CA PHE A 252 2.13 -9.85 13.40
C PHE A 252 1.90 -9.96 14.91
N VAL A 253 1.06 -10.90 15.35
CA VAL A 253 0.80 -11.11 16.78
C VAL A 253 2.06 -11.50 17.53
N ASN A 254 2.88 -12.38 16.97
CA ASN A 254 4.14 -12.76 17.58
C ASN A 254 5.03 -11.54 17.80
N GLU A 255 5.14 -10.66 16.81
CA GLU A 255 6.01 -9.49 16.92
C GLU A 255 5.54 -8.49 17.96
N PHE A 256 4.24 -8.24 18.11
CA PHE A 256 3.73 -7.23 19.08
C PHE A 256 3.43 -7.82 20.47
N HIS A 257 2.86 -9.03 20.56
CA HIS A 257 2.54 -9.65 21.85
C HIS A 257 3.76 -10.31 22.51
N LYS A 258 4.57 -11.10 21.77
CA LYS A 258 5.73 -11.78 22.41
C LYS A 258 6.84 -10.80 22.79
N SER A 259 7.01 -9.73 22.03
CA SER A 259 7.92 -8.65 22.41
C SER A 259 7.41 -7.80 23.58
N LYS A 260 6.16 -8.01 24.03
CA LYS A 260 5.47 -7.22 25.05
C LYS A 260 5.52 -5.72 24.72
N TYR A 261 5.22 -5.37 23.48
CA TYR A 261 5.22 -3.97 23.05
C TYR A 261 4.29 -3.14 23.96
N CYS A 262 4.87 -2.10 24.57
CA CYS A 262 4.20 -1.17 25.48
C CYS A 262 4.46 0.29 25.10
N GLY A 263 4.74 0.55 23.82
CA GLY A 263 5.03 1.89 23.32
C GLY A 263 3.81 2.82 23.34
N ARG A 264 4.08 4.12 23.17
CA ARG A 264 3.10 5.21 23.30
C ARG A 264 1.92 5.10 22.33
N ILE A 265 2.18 4.62 21.12
CA ILE A 265 1.14 4.44 20.10
C ILE A 265 0.63 3.00 20.21
N PRO A 266 -0.61 2.77 20.67
CA PRO A 266 -1.19 1.44 20.71
C PRO A 266 -1.31 0.84 19.31
N VAL A 267 -1.09 -0.46 19.22
CA VAL A 267 -1.24 -1.26 18.00
C VAL A 267 -2.34 -2.28 18.23
N LEU A 268 -3.35 -2.27 17.35
CA LEU A 268 -4.43 -3.25 17.34
C LEU A 268 -4.26 -4.15 16.11
N ILE A 269 -4.51 -5.44 16.29
CA ILE A 269 -4.51 -6.42 15.20
C ILE A 269 -5.92 -7.00 15.15
N VAL A 270 -6.58 -6.84 14.01
CA VAL A 270 -8.01 -7.21 13.86
C VAL A 270 -8.22 -7.99 12.57
N ASP A 271 -9.05 -9.02 12.66
CA ASP A 271 -9.59 -9.72 11.50
C ASP A 271 -10.85 -9.00 11.05
N HIS A 272 -10.68 -8.02 10.17
CA HIS A 272 -11.78 -7.22 9.70
C HIS A 272 -11.46 -6.62 8.33
N ASP A 273 -12.51 -6.34 7.58
CA ASP A 273 -12.44 -5.56 6.36
C ASP A 273 -11.92 -4.14 6.63
N MET A 274 -10.91 -3.71 5.86
CA MET A 274 -10.25 -2.41 6.04
C MET A 274 -11.22 -1.25 5.82
N HIS A 275 -12.10 -1.36 4.82
CA HIS A 275 -13.09 -0.34 4.50
C HIS A 275 -14.11 -0.14 5.60
N GLU A 276 -14.65 -1.23 6.14
CA GLU A 276 -15.56 -1.17 7.26
C GLU A 276 -14.92 -0.51 8.49
N LEU A 277 -13.66 -0.85 8.79
CA LEU A 277 -12.93 -0.21 9.88
C LEU A 277 -12.75 1.30 9.62
N ALA A 278 -12.26 1.68 8.43
CA ALA A 278 -12.01 3.07 8.09
C ALA A 278 -13.29 3.90 8.17
N VAL A 279 -14.38 3.42 7.59
CA VAL A 279 -15.70 4.09 7.63
C VAL A 279 -16.21 4.17 9.05
N ALA A 280 -16.15 3.09 9.84
CA ALA A 280 -16.58 3.11 11.23
C ALA A 280 -15.79 4.13 12.07
N ILE A 281 -14.47 4.19 11.90
CA ILE A 281 -13.59 5.16 12.57
C ILE A 281 -13.92 6.60 12.13
N ALA A 282 -14.10 6.82 10.84
CA ALA A 282 -14.44 8.13 10.27
C ALA A 282 -15.82 8.62 10.75
N CYS A 283 -16.82 7.74 10.82
CA CYS A 283 -18.14 8.03 11.38
C CYS A 283 -18.10 8.40 12.87
N ARG A 284 -17.04 8.03 13.60
CA ARG A 284 -16.79 8.48 14.98
C ARG A 284 -16.05 9.82 15.05
N GLY A 285 -15.81 10.48 13.92
CA GLY A 285 -15.17 11.79 13.84
C GLY A 285 -13.64 11.75 13.87
N PHE A 286 -13.02 10.58 13.69
CA PHE A 286 -11.56 10.48 13.61
C PHE A 286 -11.07 10.56 12.18
N ARG A 287 -9.97 11.28 11.95
CA ARG A 287 -9.24 11.21 10.68
C ARG A 287 -8.49 9.87 10.60
N VAL A 288 -8.76 9.09 9.58
CA VAL A 288 -8.26 7.74 9.39
C VAL A 288 -7.53 7.60 8.06
N SER A 289 -6.53 6.74 7.98
CA SER A 289 -5.91 6.37 6.71
C SER A 289 -6.12 4.90 6.36
N GLU A 290 -6.22 4.60 5.07
CA GLU A 290 -6.18 3.26 4.50
C GLU A 290 -4.91 3.11 3.64
N LEU A 291 -4.12 2.07 3.90
CA LEU A 291 -2.96 1.75 3.07
C LEU A 291 -3.39 0.96 1.82
N ASN A 292 -3.28 1.60 0.66
CA ASN A 292 -3.18 0.95 -0.63
C ASN A 292 -1.74 0.47 -0.88
N PRO A 293 -1.54 -0.86 -0.98
CA PRO A 293 -0.26 -1.38 -1.42
C PRO A 293 -0.17 -1.32 -2.92
N ALA A 294 0.51 -0.29 -3.40
CA ALA A 294 0.43 0.06 -4.79
C ALA A 294 1.46 -0.64 -5.66
N ASP A 295 1.17 -0.72 -6.95
CA ASP A 295 2.12 -1.15 -7.96
C ASP A 295 3.39 -0.27 -7.96
N SER A 296 4.51 -0.87 -8.37
CA SER A 296 5.83 -0.26 -8.43
C SER A 296 6.01 0.76 -9.54
N HIS A 297 5.07 0.83 -10.50
CA HIS A 297 5.06 1.86 -11.52
C HIS A 297 4.54 3.21 -11.03
N GLY A 298 3.92 3.28 -9.85
CA GLY A 298 3.50 4.55 -9.26
C GLY A 298 2.19 5.11 -9.80
N VAL A 299 1.49 4.36 -10.65
CA VAL A 299 0.11 4.63 -11.06
C VAL A 299 -0.84 3.95 -10.08
N PHE A 300 -2.04 4.48 -9.87
CA PHE A 300 -3.03 3.89 -8.97
C PHE A 300 -3.96 2.98 -9.77
N GLY A 301 -4.04 1.70 -9.42
CA GLY A 301 -5.10 0.83 -9.94
C GLY A 301 -5.09 0.61 -11.46
N GLU A 302 -4.04 -0.04 -11.99
CA GLU A 302 -4.00 -0.55 -13.37
C GLU A 302 -4.89 -1.80 -13.56
N TYR A 303 -6.09 -1.79 -12.95
CA TYR A 303 -7.02 -2.92 -12.88
C TYR A 303 -7.39 -3.50 -14.25
N TRP A 304 -7.49 -2.65 -15.28
CA TRP A 304 -7.80 -3.05 -16.65
C TRP A 304 -6.72 -3.91 -17.31
N GLN A 305 -5.51 -3.99 -16.73
CA GLN A 305 -4.43 -4.81 -17.27
C GLN A 305 -4.49 -6.26 -16.79
N ASN A 306 -5.03 -6.54 -15.60
CA ASN A 306 -4.88 -7.86 -14.96
C ASN A 306 -6.17 -8.53 -14.50
N TYR A 307 -7.33 -7.83 -14.44
CA TYR A 307 -8.64 -8.38 -14.00
C TYR A 307 -8.54 -9.29 -12.74
N GLY A 308 -7.57 -9.02 -11.87
CA GLY A 308 -7.17 -9.90 -10.76
C GLY A 308 -7.72 -9.44 -9.41
N PRO A 309 -7.90 -10.36 -8.43
CA PRO A 309 -8.52 -10.06 -7.14
C PRO A 309 -7.55 -9.47 -6.09
N ALA A 310 -6.50 -8.76 -6.50
CA ALA A 310 -5.53 -8.19 -5.57
C ALA A 310 -6.08 -6.94 -4.85
N VAL A 311 -5.41 -6.56 -3.75
CA VAL A 311 -5.93 -5.55 -2.80
C VAL A 311 -6.03 -4.17 -3.46
N GLU A 312 -5.06 -3.78 -4.29
CA GLU A 312 -5.10 -2.50 -5.02
C GLU A 312 -6.25 -2.47 -6.03
N GLU A 313 -6.50 -3.56 -6.75
CA GLU A 313 -7.60 -3.70 -7.69
C GLU A 313 -8.95 -3.57 -6.99
N LYS A 314 -9.10 -4.21 -5.82
CA LYS A 314 -10.30 -4.03 -5.00
C LYS A 314 -10.45 -2.57 -4.58
N LEU A 315 -9.40 -1.96 -4.01
CA LEU A 315 -9.39 -0.55 -3.64
C LEU A 315 -9.80 0.38 -4.80
N ALA A 316 -9.34 0.09 -6.01
CA ALA A 316 -9.69 0.86 -7.20
C ALA A 316 -11.17 0.75 -7.59
N LEU A 317 -11.83 -0.38 -7.29
CA LEU A 317 -13.24 -0.60 -7.56
C LEU A 317 -14.15 -0.12 -6.43
N THR A 318 -13.67 -0.18 -5.19
CA THR A 318 -14.50 0.03 -3.99
C THR A 318 -14.41 1.44 -3.41
N THR A 319 -13.44 2.23 -3.86
CA THR A 319 -13.19 3.61 -3.42
C THR A 319 -13.14 4.59 -4.59
N LEU A 320 -13.04 5.88 -4.30
CA LEU A 320 -12.76 6.92 -5.30
C LEU A 320 -11.28 7.02 -5.69
N GLY A 321 -10.44 6.04 -5.35
CA GLY A 321 -8.98 6.08 -5.56
C GLY A 321 -8.56 6.41 -6.99
N LEU A 322 -9.23 5.85 -8.00
CA LEU A 322 -9.00 6.19 -9.41
C LEU A 322 -9.29 7.67 -9.70
N LEU A 323 -10.39 8.22 -9.16
CA LEU A 323 -10.75 9.61 -9.38
C LEU A 323 -9.75 10.58 -8.74
N VAL A 324 -9.13 10.20 -7.62
CA VAL A 324 -8.31 11.11 -6.81
C VAL A 324 -6.80 10.91 -6.98
N GLN A 325 -6.33 9.75 -7.42
CA GLN A 325 -4.88 9.47 -7.57
C GLN A 325 -4.43 9.10 -8.99
N HIS A 326 -5.34 8.87 -9.95
CA HIS A 326 -4.95 8.51 -11.32
C HIS A 326 -4.76 9.75 -12.20
N HIS A 327 -3.60 9.91 -12.84
CA HIS A 327 -3.25 11.10 -13.63
C HIS A 327 -4.17 11.36 -14.84
N LEU A 328 -4.69 10.30 -15.48
CA LEU A 328 -5.65 10.44 -16.59
C LEU A 328 -6.98 11.07 -16.17
N ILE A 329 -7.34 11.01 -14.89
CA ILE A 329 -8.62 11.52 -14.37
C ILE A 329 -8.39 12.78 -13.53
N ASN A 330 -7.39 12.79 -12.65
CA ASN A 330 -7.05 13.92 -11.79
C ASN A 330 -5.78 14.63 -12.29
N ARG A 331 -5.95 15.82 -12.85
CA ARG A 331 -4.82 16.65 -13.31
C ARG A 331 -3.92 17.12 -12.17
N SER A 332 -4.43 17.22 -10.95
CA SER A 332 -3.64 17.60 -9.77
C SER A 332 -2.54 16.58 -9.42
N VAL A 333 -2.60 15.36 -9.99
CA VAL A 333 -1.53 14.37 -9.87
C VAL A 333 -0.24 14.83 -10.55
N LEU A 334 -0.34 15.65 -11.59
CA LEU A 334 0.79 16.17 -12.36
C LEU A 334 1.20 17.59 -11.96
N ASP A 335 0.57 18.15 -10.94
CA ASP A 335 0.93 19.45 -10.37
C ASP A 335 2.15 19.30 -9.46
N ASP A 336 3.30 19.76 -9.93
CA ASP A 336 4.58 19.61 -9.24
C ASP A 336 4.66 20.38 -7.90
N SER A 337 3.75 21.34 -7.67
CA SER A 337 3.62 22.04 -6.39
C SER A 337 3.17 21.10 -5.26
N ARG A 338 2.55 19.97 -5.63
CA ARG A 338 2.10 18.90 -4.72
C ARG A 338 3.21 17.92 -4.35
N TYR A 339 4.40 18.08 -4.91
CA TYR A 339 5.52 17.14 -4.70
C TYR A 339 6.44 17.67 -3.61
N HIS A 340 6.48 16.96 -2.48
CA HIS A 340 7.30 17.28 -1.33
C HIS A 340 8.38 16.23 -1.15
N ILE A 341 9.62 16.61 -1.45
CA ILE A 341 10.80 15.79 -1.16
C ILE A 341 11.23 16.15 0.27
N ILE A 342 11.07 15.22 1.21
CA ILE A 342 11.17 15.45 2.66
C ILE A 342 12.24 14.62 3.34
#